data_AF-A0A3A0E6U0-F1
#
_entry.id   AF-A0A3A0E6U0-F1
#
_cell.length_a   1.000
_cell.length_b   1.000
_cell.length_c   1.000
_cell.angle_alpha   90.00
_cell.angle_beta   90.00
_cell.angle_gamma   90.00
#
_symmetry.space_group_name_H-M   'P 1'
#
loop_
_entity.id
_entity.type
_entity.pdbx_description
1 polymer ?
#
loop_
_entity_poly.entity_id
_entity_poly.type
_entity_poly.pdbx_seq_one_letter_code
_entity_poly.pdbx_strand_id
1 'polypeptide(L)'
;MWWRLGQAGLATTLTMVPVLIRQYAGAWTLLALIAYGAAVFGGAFWKLRPEKRLAAIREASLNAAFHETFQKDFRGGKKQPSPFRVHVFTPSGYWWWRKLVVAYSFNSHPSHADHKMSWPRNHGVIWDVFKSGRANCCFRTEEKWNEYGLTNAERQATKHVFGIFAIPIRGPTDNGDGQAKRNQGKVSAVVSFDALTPEAANVLQELYVDFSQNRSKPLLDRMAYVSLYF
;
A
#
# COMPACT_ATOMS: atom_id res chain seq x y z
N MET A 1 -39.48 -4.58 -20.75
CA MET A 1 -40.66 -4.88 -19.91
C MET A 1 -40.32 -5.68 -18.63
N TRP A 2 -39.19 -6.38 -18.56
CA TRP A 2 -38.76 -7.18 -17.40
C TRP A 2 -38.11 -6.39 -16.23
N TRP A 3 -37.82 -5.10 -16.41
CA TRP A 3 -37.16 -4.27 -15.38
C TRP A 3 -38.14 -3.70 -14.32
N ARG A 4 -39.43 -3.56 -14.65
CA ARG A 4 -40.43 -2.99 -13.73
C ARG A 4 -41.02 -4.00 -12.73
N LEU A 5 -40.93 -5.30 -13.03
CA LEU A 5 -41.39 -6.37 -12.13
C LEU A 5 -40.41 -6.61 -10.96
N GLY A 6 -39.12 -6.36 -11.14
CA GLY A 6 -38.10 -6.52 -10.09
C GLY A 6 -38.12 -5.42 -9.01
N GLN A 7 -38.52 -4.20 -9.36
CA GLN A 7 -38.61 -3.08 -8.39
C GLN A 7 -39.88 -3.13 -7.54
N ALA A 8 -40.99 -3.62 -8.09
CA ALA A 8 -42.22 -3.81 -7.33
C ALA A 8 -42.04 -4.88 -6.23
N GLY A 9 -41.40 -6.02 -6.54
CA GLY A 9 -41.17 -7.09 -5.57
C GLY A 9 -40.21 -6.73 -4.41
N LEU A 10 -39.22 -5.87 -4.65
CA LEU A 10 -38.30 -5.37 -3.62
C LEU A 10 -38.98 -4.35 -2.69
N ALA A 11 -39.88 -3.51 -3.22
CA ALA A 11 -40.62 -2.55 -2.42
C ALA A 11 -41.62 -3.25 -1.48
N THR A 12 -42.34 -4.27 -1.94
CA THR A 12 -43.30 -5.01 -1.09
C THR A 12 -42.63 -5.86 -0.01
N THR A 13 -41.43 -6.40 -0.27
CA THR A 13 -40.66 -7.15 0.74
C THR A 13 -40.06 -6.23 1.80
N LEU A 14 -39.56 -5.04 1.44
CA LEU A 14 -39.01 -4.08 2.41
C LEU A 14 -40.07 -3.44 3.31
N THR A 15 -41.32 -3.28 2.86
CA THR A 15 -42.40 -2.70 3.67
C THR A 15 -43.11 -3.71 4.58
N MET A 16 -43.10 -5.01 4.25
CA MET A 16 -43.73 -6.05 5.08
C MET A 16 -42.81 -6.62 6.17
N VAL A 17 -41.49 -6.54 6.01
CA VAL A 17 -40.52 -7.03 7.00
C VAL A 17 -40.67 -6.34 8.37
N PRO A 18 -40.88 -5.01 8.50
CA PRO A 18 -41.09 -4.37 9.80
C PRO A 18 -42.40 -4.79 10.49
N VAL A 19 -43.44 -5.07 9.71
CA VAL A 19 -44.77 -5.46 10.23
C VAL A 19 -44.75 -6.91 10.75
N LEU A 20 -44.06 -7.81 10.05
CA LEU A 20 -43.86 -9.20 10.48
C LEU A 20 -42.88 -9.32 11.67
N ILE A 21 -41.85 -8.48 11.75
CA ILE A 21 -40.93 -8.42 12.90
C ILE A 21 -41.69 -8.01 14.18
N ARG A 22 -42.67 -7.10 14.07
CA ARG A 22 -43.42 -6.60 15.24
C ARG A 22 -44.37 -7.65 15.84
N GLN A 23 -44.81 -8.63 15.05
CA GLN A 23 -45.87 -9.56 15.46
C GLN A 23 -45.36 -10.96 15.87
N TYR A 24 -44.14 -11.35 15.46
CA TYR A 24 -43.61 -12.71 15.72
C TYR A 24 -42.09 -12.82 16.02
N ALA A 25 -41.36 -11.71 16.19
CA ALA A 25 -39.91 -11.81 16.39
C ALA A 25 -39.51 -11.87 17.87
N GLY A 26 -39.28 -13.08 18.38
CA GLY A 26 -38.37 -13.25 19.52
C GLY A 26 -36.95 -12.80 19.15
N ALA A 27 -36.12 -12.46 20.14
CA ALA A 27 -34.75 -11.96 19.92
C ALA A 27 -33.92 -12.82 18.93
N TRP A 28 -34.22 -14.12 18.86
CA TRP A 28 -33.56 -15.09 17.98
C TRP A 28 -33.84 -14.91 16.48
N THR A 29 -35.05 -14.50 16.09
CA THR A 29 -35.39 -14.26 14.67
C THR A 29 -34.78 -12.95 14.16
N LEU A 30 -34.66 -11.94 15.03
CA LEU A 30 -33.92 -10.72 14.72
C LEU A 30 -32.42 -11.01 14.52
N LEU A 31 -31.82 -11.82 15.42
CA LEU A 31 -30.43 -12.26 15.29
C LEU A 31 -30.18 -13.07 14.02
N ALA A 32 -31.10 -13.97 13.65
CA ALA A 32 -31.00 -14.74 12.42
C ALA A 32 -31.07 -13.87 11.16
N LEU A 33 -31.92 -12.84 11.15
CA LEU A 33 -32.01 -11.87 10.06
C LEU A 33 -30.76 -11.00 9.95
N ILE A 34 -30.19 -10.56 11.08
CA ILE A 34 -28.93 -9.81 11.11
C ILE A 34 -27.78 -10.69 10.62
N ALA A 35 -27.69 -11.94 11.07
CA ALA A 35 -26.67 -12.89 10.63
C ALA A 35 -26.78 -13.21 9.14
N TYR A 36 -28.00 -13.40 8.64
CA TYR A 36 -28.26 -13.62 7.21
C TYR A 36 -27.90 -12.38 6.38
N GLY A 37 -28.30 -11.19 6.82
CA GLY A 37 -27.93 -9.92 6.19
C GLY A 37 -26.41 -9.74 6.15
N ALA A 38 -25.70 -10.00 7.25
CA ALA A 38 -24.25 -9.95 7.31
C ALA A 38 -23.57 -11.00 6.41
N ALA A 39 -24.14 -12.20 6.27
CA ALA A 39 -23.62 -13.24 5.38
C ALA A 39 -23.84 -12.90 3.90
N VAL A 40 -24.99 -12.35 3.53
CA VAL A 40 -25.30 -11.95 2.15
C VAL A 40 -24.48 -10.71 1.76
N PHE A 41 -24.39 -9.69 2.63
CA PHE A 41 -23.54 -8.52 2.37
C PHE A 41 -22.05 -8.88 2.40
N GLY A 42 -21.59 -9.70 3.35
CA GLY A 42 -20.20 -10.19 3.40
C GLY A 42 -19.84 -11.05 2.19
N GLY A 43 -20.76 -11.90 1.72
CA GLY A 43 -20.60 -12.75 0.54
C GLY A 43 -20.65 -11.97 -0.79
N ALA A 44 -21.54 -10.98 -0.90
CA ALA A 44 -21.60 -10.08 -2.06
C ALA A 44 -20.35 -9.19 -2.15
N PHE A 45 -19.85 -8.69 -1.02
CA PHE A 45 -18.58 -7.95 -0.94
C PHE A 45 -17.38 -8.84 -1.30
N TRP A 46 -17.44 -10.15 -1.02
CA TRP A 46 -16.43 -11.12 -1.42
C TRP A 46 -16.45 -11.47 -2.92
N LYS A 47 -17.62 -11.43 -3.57
CA LYS A 47 -17.79 -11.77 -5.00
C LYS A 47 -17.45 -10.62 -5.96
N LEU A 48 -17.43 -9.38 -5.49
CA LEU A 48 -16.91 -8.24 -6.24
C LEU A 48 -15.38 -8.18 -6.11
N ARG A 49 -14.65 -9.10 -6.78
CA ARG A 49 -13.18 -8.99 -6.95
C ARG A 49 -12.80 -8.62 -8.41
N PRO A 50 -13.09 -7.40 -8.88
CA PRO A 50 -12.44 -6.85 -10.07
C PRO A 50 -10.92 -6.61 -9.85
N GLU A 51 -10.43 -6.80 -8.62
CA GLU A 51 -9.07 -6.44 -8.19
C GLU A 51 -7.94 -7.22 -8.87
N LYS A 52 -8.11 -8.50 -9.24
CA LYS A 52 -6.96 -9.30 -9.72
C LYS A 52 -6.44 -8.87 -11.10
N ARG A 53 -7.35 -8.55 -12.03
CA ARG A 53 -6.97 -8.07 -13.37
C ARG A 53 -6.38 -6.66 -13.30
N LEU A 54 -6.98 -5.78 -12.50
CA LEU A 54 -6.46 -4.44 -12.28
C LEU A 54 -5.11 -4.46 -11.54
N ALA A 55 -4.93 -5.37 -10.58
CA ALA A 55 -3.65 -5.57 -9.90
C ALA A 55 -2.57 -6.07 -10.87
N ALA A 56 -2.89 -7.01 -11.77
CA ALA A 56 -1.94 -7.49 -12.79
C ALA A 56 -1.53 -6.38 -13.77
N ILE A 57 -2.47 -5.55 -14.22
CA ILE A 57 -2.17 -4.39 -15.10
C ILE A 57 -1.31 -3.36 -14.35
N ARG A 58 -1.69 -3.02 -13.11
CA ARG A 58 -0.91 -2.14 -12.22
C ARG A 58 0.52 -2.67 -12.05
N GLU A 59 0.68 -3.95 -11.74
CA GLU A 59 2.00 -4.58 -11.56
C GLU A 59 2.85 -4.48 -12.82
N ALA A 60 2.29 -4.77 -14.00
CA ALA A 60 3.02 -4.66 -15.26
C ALA A 60 3.48 -3.22 -15.55
N SER A 61 2.59 -2.24 -15.36
CA SER A 61 2.91 -0.82 -15.53
C SER A 61 3.97 -0.32 -14.56
N LEU A 62 3.87 -0.69 -13.27
CA LEU A 62 4.87 -0.33 -12.25
C LEU A 62 6.21 -1.03 -12.51
N ASN A 63 6.19 -2.30 -12.93
CA ASN A 63 7.40 -3.04 -13.29
C ASN A 63 8.15 -2.34 -14.42
N ALA A 64 7.46 -1.95 -15.50
CA ALA A 64 8.08 -1.22 -16.61
C ALA A 64 8.70 0.11 -16.17
N ALA A 65 7.98 0.84 -15.32
CA ALA A 65 8.44 2.11 -14.74
C ALA A 65 9.72 1.97 -13.90
N PHE A 66 9.76 1.02 -12.96
CA PHE A 66 10.94 0.81 -12.13
C PHE A 66 12.09 0.16 -12.88
N HIS A 67 11.80 -0.70 -13.86
CA HIS A 67 12.82 -1.28 -14.73
C HIS A 67 13.58 -0.21 -15.48
N GLU A 68 12.89 0.76 -16.09
CA GLU A 68 13.55 1.87 -16.79
C GLU A 68 14.41 2.71 -15.84
N THR A 69 13.94 2.94 -14.62
CA THR A 69 14.61 3.79 -13.62
C THR A 69 15.91 3.15 -13.12
N PHE A 70 15.90 1.85 -12.81
CA PHE A 70 17.07 1.19 -12.18
C PHE A 70 17.93 0.35 -13.13
N GLN A 71 17.48 0.05 -14.36
CA GLN A 71 18.34 -0.62 -15.34
C GLN A 71 19.28 0.34 -16.07
N LYS A 72 18.80 1.53 -16.44
CA LYS A 72 19.61 2.49 -17.22
C LYS A 72 20.89 2.86 -16.46
N ASP A 73 20.81 2.94 -15.13
CA ASP A 73 21.92 3.39 -14.30
C ASP A 73 22.91 2.28 -13.91
N PHE A 74 22.54 1.00 -14.03
CA PHE A 74 23.36 -0.12 -13.49
C PHE A 74 23.72 -1.23 -14.47
N ARG A 75 23.28 -1.20 -15.74
CA ARG A 75 23.62 -2.25 -16.72
C ARG A 75 24.78 -1.87 -17.64
N GLY A 76 26.00 -2.09 -17.15
CA GLY A 76 27.18 -2.39 -17.97
C GLY A 76 27.15 -3.79 -18.60
N GLY A 77 26.06 -4.16 -19.29
CA GLY A 77 26.03 -5.31 -20.20
C GLY A 77 25.90 -6.74 -19.62
N LYS A 78 25.87 -6.98 -18.30
CA LYS A 78 25.71 -8.35 -17.73
C LYS A 78 24.39 -8.55 -16.98
N LYS A 79 23.83 -9.78 -17.05
CA LYS A 79 22.61 -10.25 -16.37
C LYS A 79 22.77 -10.35 -14.84
N GLN A 80 23.28 -9.31 -14.18
CA GLN A 80 23.23 -9.26 -12.71
C GLN A 80 21.83 -8.77 -12.27
N PRO A 81 21.29 -9.32 -11.16
CA PRO A 81 20.10 -8.76 -10.54
C PRO A 81 20.37 -7.31 -10.17
N SER A 82 19.39 -6.42 -10.36
CA SER A 82 19.57 -5.00 -10.02
C SER A 82 19.92 -4.89 -8.54
N PRO A 83 20.87 -4.03 -8.14
CA PRO A 83 21.25 -3.88 -6.73
C PRO A 83 20.23 -3.08 -5.93
N PHE A 84 19.08 -2.73 -6.53
CA PHE A 84 17.95 -2.09 -5.87
C PHE A 84 16.74 -3.01 -5.81
N ARG A 85 15.96 -2.86 -4.74
CA ARG A 85 14.59 -3.34 -4.67
C ARG A 85 13.66 -2.17 -4.43
N VAL A 86 12.44 -2.29 -4.93
CA VAL A 86 11.40 -1.30 -4.66
C VAL A 86 10.23 -1.97 -3.98
N HIS A 87 9.72 -1.35 -2.94
CA HIS A 87 8.52 -1.78 -2.25
C HIS A 87 7.54 -0.62 -2.14
N VAL A 88 6.26 -0.88 -2.37
CA VAL A 88 5.19 0.06 -2.02
C VAL A 88 4.43 -0.49 -0.85
N PHE A 89 4.39 0.28 0.23
CA PHE A 89 3.74 -0.08 1.48
C PHE A 89 2.44 0.68 1.64
N THR A 90 1.35 -0.03 1.94
CA THR A 90 0.05 0.58 2.25
C THR A 90 -0.38 0.25 3.68
N PRO A 91 -1.16 1.11 4.34
CA PRO A 91 -1.71 0.82 5.66
C PRO A 91 -2.74 -0.32 5.59
N SER A 92 -2.65 -1.22 6.56
CA SER A 92 -3.59 -2.31 6.79
C SER A 92 -3.91 -2.42 8.29
N GLY A 93 -5.09 -2.94 8.62
CA GLY A 93 -5.57 -3.04 10.00
C GLY A 93 -6.21 -1.76 10.55
N TYR A 94 -6.63 -1.81 11.82
CA TYR A 94 -7.41 -0.77 12.48
C TYR A 94 -6.77 -0.34 13.81
N TRP A 95 -6.80 0.96 14.12
CA TRP A 95 -6.32 1.56 15.38
C TRP A 95 -4.90 1.12 15.80
N TRP A 96 -4.77 0.36 16.89
CA TRP A 96 -3.48 -0.08 17.42
C TRP A 96 -2.90 -1.29 16.68
N TRP A 97 -3.74 -2.06 15.96
CA TRP A 97 -3.32 -3.16 15.09
C TRP A 97 -2.88 -2.68 13.69
N ARG A 98 -2.77 -1.37 13.49
CA ARG A 98 -2.40 -0.81 12.19
C ARG A 98 -0.94 -1.14 11.88
N LYS A 99 -0.72 -1.70 10.69
CA LYS A 99 0.59 -2.06 10.15
C LYS A 99 0.72 -1.55 8.72
N LEU A 100 1.95 -1.47 8.20
CA LEU A 100 2.20 -1.24 6.78
C LEU A 100 2.50 -2.59 6.12
N VAL A 101 1.86 -2.88 5.00
CA VAL A 101 2.03 -4.13 4.24
C VAL A 101 2.52 -3.84 2.84
N VAL A 102 3.31 -4.75 2.28
CA VAL A 102 3.77 -4.65 0.89
C VAL A 102 2.58 -4.85 -0.05
N ALA A 103 2.17 -3.79 -0.73
CA ALA A 103 1.13 -3.81 -1.75
C ALA A 103 1.71 -4.06 -3.16
N TYR A 104 2.99 -3.74 -3.35
CA TYR A 104 3.74 -4.01 -4.57
C TYR A 104 5.23 -4.17 -4.26
N SER A 105 5.92 -5.03 -5.01
CA SER A 105 7.37 -5.22 -4.89
C SER A 105 8.00 -5.45 -6.25
N PHE A 106 9.09 -4.75 -6.53
CA PHE A 106 9.94 -4.91 -7.71
C PHE A 106 11.29 -5.48 -7.31
N ASN A 107 11.80 -6.45 -8.08
CA ASN A 107 13.09 -7.10 -7.87
C ASN A 107 13.28 -7.72 -6.47
N SER A 108 12.18 -8.02 -5.77
CA SER A 108 12.20 -8.72 -4.48
C SER A 108 12.10 -10.22 -4.70
N HIS A 109 13.15 -10.97 -4.32
CA HIS A 109 13.15 -12.41 -4.45
C HIS A 109 12.39 -13.09 -3.29
N PRO A 110 11.56 -14.12 -3.54
CA PRO A 110 10.81 -14.82 -2.48
C PRO A 110 11.67 -15.47 -1.40
N SER A 111 12.94 -15.76 -1.69
CA SER A 111 13.88 -16.33 -0.71
C SER A 111 14.46 -15.31 0.27
N HIS A 112 14.22 -14.01 0.06
CA HIS A 112 14.65 -13.00 1.01
C HIS A 112 13.77 -13.04 2.26
N ALA A 113 14.38 -13.00 3.45
CA ALA A 113 13.67 -13.12 4.73
C ALA A 113 12.68 -11.97 4.99
N ASP A 114 12.90 -10.82 4.33
CA ASP A 114 12.03 -9.64 4.39
C ASP A 114 10.98 -9.59 3.27
N HIS A 115 10.89 -10.63 2.43
CA HIS A 115 9.92 -10.68 1.35
C HIS A 115 8.47 -10.64 1.90
N LYS A 116 7.68 -9.65 1.44
CA LYS A 116 6.30 -9.39 1.90
C LYS A 116 6.17 -9.15 3.41
N MET A 117 7.27 -8.79 4.07
CA MET A 117 7.25 -8.42 5.47
C MET A 117 6.32 -7.24 5.72
N SER A 118 5.60 -7.26 6.83
CA SER A 118 4.76 -6.15 7.26
C SER A 118 5.43 -5.41 8.41
N TRP A 119 5.37 -4.08 8.40
CA TRP A 119 5.94 -3.25 9.44
C TRP A 119 4.90 -2.91 10.50
N PRO A 120 5.11 -3.29 11.78
CA PRO A 120 4.28 -2.83 12.89
C PRO A 120 4.37 -1.32 13.08
N ARG A 121 3.35 -0.74 13.72
CA ARG A 121 3.27 0.71 13.95
C ARG A 121 4.55 1.26 14.59
N ASN A 122 5.09 2.33 14.01
CA ASN A 122 6.31 3.03 14.42
C ASN A 122 7.63 2.24 14.23
N HIS A 123 7.64 1.14 13.48
CA HIS A 123 8.86 0.37 13.21
C HIS A 123 9.43 0.72 11.83
N GLY A 124 10.73 0.98 11.78
CA GLY A 124 11.45 1.25 10.53
C GLY A 124 11.22 2.66 9.98
N VAL A 125 12.13 3.07 9.10
CA VAL A 125 12.06 4.36 8.40
C VAL A 125 10.76 4.53 7.58
N ILE A 126 10.19 3.42 7.10
CA ILE A 126 8.94 3.43 6.33
C ILE A 126 7.77 4.00 7.15
N TRP A 127 7.69 3.65 8.44
CA TRP A 127 6.65 4.19 9.31
C TRP A 127 6.87 5.65 9.67
N ASP A 128 8.12 6.05 9.87
CA ASP A 128 8.47 7.44 10.11
C ASP A 128 8.06 8.33 8.92
N VAL A 129 8.36 7.90 7.69
CA VAL A 129 7.92 8.56 6.46
C VAL A 129 6.39 8.58 6.35
N PHE A 130 5.73 7.46 6.64
CA PHE A 130 4.27 7.39 6.59
C PHE A 130 3.60 8.37 7.57
N LYS A 131 4.16 8.50 8.78
CA LYS A 131 3.63 9.35 9.85
C LYS A 131 3.95 10.83 9.62
N SER A 132 5.19 11.14 9.24
CA SER A 132 5.66 12.51 9.03
C SER A 132 5.18 13.12 7.71
N GLY A 133 4.91 12.28 6.71
CA GLY A 133 4.63 12.71 5.35
C GLY A 133 5.83 13.37 4.67
N ARG A 134 7.05 13.14 5.15
CA ARG A 134 8.29 13.64 4.55
C ARG A 134 9.12 12.48 4.06
N ALA A 135 9.76 12.64 2.90
CA ALA A 135 10.72 11.67 2.43
C ALA A 135 11.92 11.61 3.39
N ASN A 136 12.47 10.42 3.59
CA ASN A 136 13.58 10.20 4.50
C ASN A 136 14.48 9.09 3.95
N CYS A 137 15.75 9.14 4.31
CA CYS A 137 16.71 8.10 4.00
C CYS A 137 17.38 7.60 5.29
N CYS A 138 17.86 6.37 5.27
CA CYS A 138 18.69 5.84 6.33
C CYS A 138 19.68 4.84 5.77
N PHE A 139 20.94 4.98 6.18
CA PHE A 139 22.02 4.10 5.77
C PHE A 139 22.57 3.33 6.97
N ARG A 140 23.02 2.10 6.74
CA ARG A 140 23.47 1.19 7.80
C ARG A 140 24.67 1.71 8.60
N THR A 141 25.46 2.58 8.00
CA THR A 141 26.62 3.23 8.62
C THR A 141 26.24 4.38 9.55
N GLU A 142 24.99 4.86 9.51
CA GLU A 142 24.53 5.98 10.32
C GLU A 142 24.02 5.51 11.68
N GLU A 143 24.23 6.33 12.72
CA GLU A 143 23.74 6.06 14.08
C GLU A 143 22.21 5.87 14.10
N LYS A 144 21.51 6.64 13.28
CA LYS A 144 20.04 6.60 13.11
C LYS A 144 19.52 5.24 12.65
N TRP A 145 20.35 4.38 12.05
CA TRP A 145 19.93 3.04 11.62
C TRP A 145 19.32 2.22 12.75
N ASN A 146 19.84 2.38 13.96
CA ASN A 146 19.38 1.63 15.13
C ASN A 146 18.21 2.30 15.87
N GLU A 147 17.88 3.55 15.54
CA GLU A 147 16.86 4.35 16.23
C GLU A 147 15.43 4.01 15.79
N TYR A 148 15.26 3.32 14.67
CA TYR A 148 13.94 3.02 14.08
C TYR A 148 13.14 1.89 14.79
N GLY A 149 13.46 1.56 16.04
CA GLY A 149 12.66 0.66 16.87
C GLY A 149 12.55 -0.78 16.36
N LEU A 150 13.47 -1.21 15.49
CA LEU A 150 13.44 -2.56 14.93
C LEU A 150 13.77 -3.60 16.01
N THR A 151 12.94 -4.65 16.08
CA THR A 151 13.23 -5.84 16.89
C THR A 151 14.41 -6.61 16.31
N ASN A 152 14.99 -7.52 17.10
CA ASN A 152 16.12 -8.36 16.64
C ASN A 152 15.75 -9.22 15.41
N ALA A 153 14.52 -9.75 15.37
CA ALA A 153 14.05 -10.53 14.24
C ALA A 153 13.96 -9.69 12.97
N GLU A 154 13.43 -8.47 13.08
CA GLU A 154 13.31 -7.53 11.96
C GLU A 154 14.70 -7.11 11.46
N ARG A 155 15.63 -6.78 12.37
CA ARG A 155 17.02 -6.46 12.03
C ARG A 155 17.72 -7.60 11.30
N GLN A 156 17.49 -8.84 11.73
CA GLN A 156 18.06 -10.01 11.09
C GLN A 156 17.45 -10.25 9.71
N ALA A 157 16.15 -10.01 9.55
CA ALA A 157 15.46 -10.15 8.27
C ALA A 157 15.93 -9.12 7.24
N THR A 158 16.30 -7.91 7.66
CA THR A 158 16.78 -6.83 6.76
C THR A 158 18.29 -6.66 6.75
N LYS A 159 19.07 -7.62 7.28
CA LYS A 159 20.53 -7.50 7.44
C LYS A 159 21.31 -7.30 6.14
N HIS A 160 20.72 -7.64 5.00
CA HIS A 160 21.30 -7.50 3.66
C HIS A 160 21.03 -6.13 3.02
N VAL A 161 20.23 -5.28 3.67
CA VAL A 161 19.95 -3.92 3.19
C VAL A 161 21.02 -2.97 3.75
N PHE A 162 21.63 -2.19 2.86
CA PHE A 162 22.69 -1.22 3.19
C PHE A 162 22.16 0.21 3.31
N GLY A 163 21.08 0.53 2.62
CA GLY A 163 20.45 1.83 2.66
C GLY A 163 18.99 1.75 2.22
N ILE A 164 18.18 2.64 2.78
CA ILE A 164 16.75 2.76 2.48
C ILE A 164 16.45 4.22 2.19
N PHE A 165 15.74 4.48 1.10
CA PHE A 165 15.20 5.79 0.76
C PHE A 165 13.70 5.64 0.57
N ALA A 166 12.93 6.30 1.41
CA ALA A 166 11.49 6.20 1.45
C ALA A 166 10.82 7.52 1.09
N ILE A 167 9.81 7.46 0.22
CA ILE A 167 9.05 8.59 -0.28
C ILE A 167 7.57 8.39 0.04
N PRO A 168 6.90 9.37 0.66
CA PRO A 168 5.47 9.30 0.93
C PRO A 168 4.68 9.53 -0.37
N ILE A 169 3.73 8.65 -0.63
CA ILE A 169 2.75 8.78 -1.70
C ILE A 169 1.46 9.35 -1.12
N ARG A 170 0.94 10.36 -1.78
CA ARG A 170 -0.35 10.98 -1.46
C ARG A 170 -1.28 10.66 -2.61
N GLY A 171 -2.44 10.09 -2.30
CA GLY A 171 -3.44 9.79 -3.31
C GLY A 171 -3.88 11.06 -4.05
N PRO A 172 -4.36 10.93 -5.30
CA PRO A 172 -4.88 12.05 -6.06
C PRO A 172 -5.99 12.77 -5.29
N THR A 173 -6.04 14.08 -5.45
CA THR A 173 -7.09 14.90 -4.84
C THR A 173 -8.37 14.68 -5.65
N ASP A 174 -9.31 13.87 -5.14
CA ASP A 174 -10.63 13.76 -5.75
C ASP A 174 -11.35 15.10 -5.60
N ASN A 175 -11.74 15.71 -6.73
CA ASN A 175 -12.50 16.96 -6.78
C ASN A 175 -14.01 16.77 -6.53
N GLY A 176 -14.42 15.66 -5.91
CA GLY A 176 -15.82 15.30 -5.65
C GLY A 176 -16.12 15.16 -4.16
N ASP A 177 -17.07 15.96 -3.70
CA ASP A 177 -17.79 15.90 -2.42
C ASP A 177 -16.99 16.07 -1.12
N GLY A 178 -17.60 16.81 -0.18
CA GLY A 178 -16.97 17.47 0.98
C GLY A 178 -16.19 16.61 1.99
N GLN A 179 -16.08 15.30 1.81
CA GLN A 179 -15.12 14.45 2.55
C GLN A 179 -13.69 14.53 2.00
N ALA A 180 -13.50 14.90 0.72
CA ALA A 180 -12.20 14.98 0.07
C ALA A 180 -11.25 16.02 0.67
N LYS A 181 -11.77 17.15 1.18
CA LYS A 181 -10.97 18.20 1.82
C LYS A 181 -10.30 17.77 3.14
N ARG A 182 -10.82 16.73 3.84
CA ARG A 182 -10.22 16.24 5.10
C ARG A 182 -9.02 15.31 4.90
N ASN A 183 -8.86 14.72 3.71
CA ASN A 183 -7.75 13.81 3.40
C ASN A 183 -6.72 14.41 2.42
N GLN A 184 -6.92 15.65 1.96
CA GLN A 184 -5.91 16.39 1.21
C GLN A 184 -4.58 16.42 1.98
N GLY A 185 -3.53 15.87 1.37
CA GLY A 185 -2.19 15.82 1.96
C GLY A 185 -1.87 14.60 2.82
N LYS A 186 -2.83 13.70 3.07
CA LYS A 186 -2.61 12.47 3.85
C LYS A 186 -1.85 11.43 3.02
N VAL A 187 -0.85 10.80 3.63
CA VAL A 187 -0.07 9.73 3.01
C VAL A 187 -0.96 8.49 2.83
N SER A 188 -1.13 8.03 1.58
CA SER A 188 -1.86 6.82 1.21
C SER A 188 -0.93 5.60 1.20
N ALA A 189 0.31 5.78 0.77
CA ALA A 189 1.32 4.73 0.69
C ALA A 189 2.75 5.28 0.89
N VAL A 190 3.74 4.40 1.02
CA VAL A 190 5.16 4.76 1.03
C VAL A 190 5.90 3.92 0.00
N VAL A 191 6.64 4.55 -0.90
CA VAL A 191 7.60 3.86 -1.77
C VAL A 191 8.92 3.77 -1.03
N SER A 192 9.49 2.57 -0.93
CA SER A 192 10.83 2.31 -0.42
C SER A 192 11.73 1.87 -1.55
N PHE A 193 12.90 2.47 -1.64
CA PHE A 193 14.03 2.00 -2.43
C PHE A 193 15.06 1.42 -1.47
N ASP A 194 15.37 0.14 -1.64
CA ASP A 194 16.33 -0.56 -0.80
C ASP A 194 17.59 -0.82 -1.61
N ALA A 195 18.74 -0.38 -1.10
CA ALA A 195 20.05 -0.70 -1.65
C ALA A 195 20.59 -2.01 -1.06
N LEU A 196 20.95 -2.95 -1.94
CA LEU A 196 21.46 -4.26 -1.56
C LEU A 196 22.99 -4.38 -1.56
N THR A 197 23.69 -3.34 -2.01
CA THR A 197 25.15 -3.25 -1.96
C THR A 197 25.58 -1.87 -1.44
N PRO A 198 26.81 -1.73 -0.94
CA PRO A 198 27.35 -0.42 -0.54
C PRO A 198 27.34 0.61 -1.68
N GLU A 199 27.66 0.20 -2.91
CA GLU A 199 27.71 1.09 -4.07
C GLU A 199 26.31 1.61 -4.42
N ALA A 200 25.30 0.73 -4.35
CA ALA A 200 23.91 1.13 -4.54
C ALA A 200 23.43 2.08 -3.42
N ALA A 201 23.94 1.93 -2.20
CA ALA A 201 23.60 2.83 -1.10
C ALA A 201 24.14 4.25 -1.34
N ASN A 202 25.35 4.39 -1.89
CA ASN A 202 25.89 5.71 -2.27
C ASN A 202 25.03 6.39 -3.35
N VAL A 203 24.64 5.65 -4.41
CA VAL A 203 23.76 6.18 -5.46
C VAL A 203 22.41 6.59 -4.89
N LEU A 204 21.86 5.82 -3.95
CA LEU A 204 20.61 6.12 -3.28
C LEU A 204 20.70 7.38 -2.40
N GLN A 205 21.86 7.64 -1.81
CA GLN A 205 22.14 8.88 -1.08
C GLN A 205 22.15 10.10 -2.00
N GLU A 206 22.84 10.02 -3.13
CA GLU A 206 22.82 11.08 -4.15
C GLU A 206 21.39 11.34 -4.65
N LEU A 207 20.65 10.28 -4.94
CA LEU A 207 19.25 10.36 -5.38
C LEU A 207 18.35 11.02 -4.33
N TYR A 208 18.56 10.72 -3.04
CA TYR A 208 17.85 11.39 -1.94
C TYR A 208 18.18 12.88 -1.86
N VAL A 209 19.45 13.25 -1.98
CA VAL A 209 19.89 14.66 -1.98
C VAL A 209 19.22 15.41 -3.12
N ASP A 210 19.28 14.87 -4.34
CA ASP A 210 18.65 15.47 -5.51
C ASP A 210 17.12 15.56 -5.38
N PHE A 211 16.49 14.53 -4.82
CA PHE A 211 15.05 14.54 -4.55
C PHE A 211 14.68 15.62 -3.53
N SER A 212 15.41 15.70 -2.41
CA SER A 212 15.16 16.67 -1.33
C SER A 212 15.36 18.12 -1.78
N GLN A 213 16.23 18.34 -2.76
CA GLN A 213 16.50 19.64 -3.37
C GLN A 213 15.61 19.91 -4.61
N ASN A 214 14.65 19.03 -4.90
CA ASN A 214 13.73 19.12 -6.04
C ASN A 214 14.44 19.16 -7.41
N ARG A 215 15.60 18.52 -7.51
CA ARG A 215 16.45 18.47 -8.71
C ARG A 215 16.20 17.23 -9.58
N SER A 216 15.68 16.15 -8.99
CA SER A 216 15.36 14.92 -9.74
C SER A 216 13.95 14.94 -10.32
N LYS A 217 13.75 15.71 -11.41
CA LYS A 217 12.47 15.76 -12.14
C LYS A 217 11.97 14.36 -12.59
N PRO A 218 12.81 13.47 -13.15
CA PRO A 218 12.37 12.14 -13.56
C PRO A 218 11.81 11.30 -12.41
N LEU A 219 12.43 11.38 -11.23
CA LEU A 219 11.95 10.65 -10.05
C LEU A 219 10.64 11.23 -9.53
N LEU A 220 10.48 12.57 -9.52
CA LEU A 220 9.24 13.23 -9.13
C LEU A 220 8.08 12.85 -10.05
N ASP A 221 8.28 12.93 -11.36
CA ASP A 221 7.29 12.53 -12.37
C ASP A 221 6.91 11.05 -12.19
N ARG A 222 7.88 10.20 -11.86
CA ARG A 222 7.65 8.78 -11.58
C ARG A 222 6.84 8.58 -10.30
N MET A 223 7.12 9.31 -9.23
CA MET A 223 6.35 9.21 -7.98
C MET A 223 4.92 9.71 -8.17
N ALA A 224 4.72 10.76 -8.98
CA ALA A 224 3.39 11.19 -9.39
C ALA A 224 2.66 10.09 -10.17
N TYR A 225 3.34 9.39 -11.09
CA TYR A 225 2.76 8.25 -11.79
C TYR A 225 2.38 7.09 -10.84
N VAL A 226 3.26 6.75 -9.88
CA VAL A 226 2.98 5.72 -8.88
C VAL A 226 1.76 6.08 -8.03
N SER A 227 1.58 7.36 -7.69
CA SER A 227 0.42 7.82 -6.90
C SER A 227 -0.94 7.59 -7.57
N LEU A 228 -0.99 7.42 -8.90
CA LEU A 228 -2.23 7.09 -9.60
C LEU A 228 -2.76 5.70 -9.23
N TYR A 229 -1.94 4.86 -8.59
CA TYR A 229 -2.27 3.49 -8.23
C TYR A 229 -2.50 3.27 -6.73
N PHE A 230 -2.28 4.28 -5.87
CA PHE A 230 -2.27 4.15 -4.40
C PHE A 230 -2.75 5.41 -3.66
#